data_AF-A0A0S7ES05-F1
#
_entry.id   AF-A0A0S7ES05-F1
#
_cell.length_a   1.000
_cell.length_b   1.000
_cell.length_c   1.000
_cell.angle_alpha   90.00
_cell.angle_beta   90.00
_cell.angle_gamma   90.00
#
_symmetry.space_group_name_H-M   'P 1'
#
loop_
_entity.id
_entity.type
_entity.pdbx_description
1 polymer ?
#
loop_
_entity_poly.entity_id
_entity_poly.type
_entity_poly.pdbx_seq_one_letter_code
_entity_poly.pdbx_strand_id
1 'polypeptide(L)'
;TESGRGDGESDSGDGVRNVSQDLFPHVSHHSAFLCRCSPKSGASWPWPPPPCPLEVTKECLALREGRRGYELVSDPVEAQLKREAELIEGVQQRLQRSIDQAFEQLGILQEVRHQLTSDLQNKMEALDIDTSCLSLTIKSPSISLKTNPTRIPSG
;
A
#
# COMPACT_ATOMS: atom_id res chain seq x y z
N THR A 1 -55.78 -23.27 20.90
CA THR A 1 -55.57 -23.53 19.46
C THR A 1 -56.16 -22.33 18.75
N GLU A 2 -55.48 -21.35 18.19
CA GLU A 2 -54.14 -21.09 17.62
C GLU A 2 -53.96 -19.56 17.76
N SER A 3 -52.83 -19.02 18.19
CA SER A 3 -51.59 -18.81 17.42
C SER A 3 -51.61 -17.57 16.50
N GLY A 4 -50.74 -16.60 16.84
CA GLY A 4 -50.11 -15.65 15.91
C GLY A 4 -50.84 -14.31 15.67
N ARG A 5 -50.19 -13.16 15.54
CA ARG A 5 -48.76 -12.78 15.56
C ARG A 5 -48.69 -11.32 16.03
N GLY A 6 -47.79 -11.02 16.96
CA GLY A 6 -47.37 -9.65 17.24
C GLY A 6 -46.17 -9.34 16.35
N ASP A 7 -46.35 -8.48 15.36
CA ASP A 7 -45.25 -7.96 14.56
C ASP A 7 -44.62 -6.78 15.31
N GLY A 8 -43.72 -7.13 16.23
CA GLY A 8 -42.74 -6.19 16.76
C GLY A 8 -41.56 -6.15 15.81
N GLU A 9 -41.60 -5.22 14.85
CA GLU A 9 -40.47 -4.92 13.96
C GLU A 9 -39.32 -4.36 14.81
N SER A 10 -38.38 -5.23 15.16
CA SER A 10 -37.15 -4.87 15.85
C SER A 10 -36.14 -4.45 14.79
N ASP A 11 -36.05 -3.14 14.56
CA ASP A 11 -34.99 -2.49 13.77
C ASP A 11 -33.62 -2.80 14.40
N SER A 12 -33.02 -3.92 13.99
CA SER A 12 -31.63 -4.23 14.28
C SER A 12 -30.76 -3.46 13.29
N GLY A 13 -30.60 -2.17 13.56
CA GLY A 13 -29.55 -1.39 12.94
C GLY A 13 -28.20 -1.98 13.31
N ASP A 14 -27.65 -2.83 12.44
CA ASP A 14 -26.23 -3.17 12.45
C ASP A 14 -25.44 -1.91 12.06
N GLY A 15 -25.25 -1.06 13.07
CA GLY A 15 -24.26 -0.02 13.05
C GLY A 15 -22.90 -0.67 12.90
N VAL A 16 -22.36 -0.62 11.69
CA VAL A 16 -20.95 -0.90 11.40
C VAL A 16 -20.13 0.01 12.30
N ARG A 17 -19.68 -0.53 13.43
CA ARG A 17 -18.78 0.15 14.36
C ARG A 17 -17.48 0.36 13.63
N ASN A 18 -17.24 1.60 13.24
CA ASN A 18 -16.03 2.05 12.58
C ASN A 18 -14.87 1.98 13.60
N VAL A 19 -14.18 0.85 13.70
CA VAL A 19 -13.00 0.67 14.58
C VAL A 19 -11.75 1.20 13.86
N SER A 20 -11.77 2.46 13.44
CA SER A 20 -10.59 3.11 12.84
C SER A 20 -10.45 4.58 13.18
N GLN A 21 -11.02 5.01 14.30
CA GLN A 21 -10.78 6.35 14.83
C GLN A 21 -10.70 6.28 16.35
N ASP A 22 -9.60 5.74 16.91
CA ASP A 22 -9.22 5.99 18.31
C ASP A 22 -7.81 5.45 18.63
N LEU A 23 -6.79 5.85 17.86
CA LEU A 23 -5.42 5.82 18.40
C LEU A 23 -4.41 6.72 17.66
N PHE A 24 -4.71 8.01 17.54
CA PHE A 24 -3.64 9.00 17.35
C PHE A 24 -3.87 10.23 18.22
N PRO A 25 -3.67 10.14 19.54
CA PRO A 25 -3.41 11.33 20.33
C PRO A 25 -2.00 11.81 19.96
N HIS A 26 -1.95 12.92 19.22
CA HIS A 26 -0.96 13.97 19.37
C HIS A 26 0.47 13.50 19.73
N VAL A 27 1.17 12.86 18.79
CA VAL A 27 2.64 12.77 18.88
C VAL A 27 3.16 14.07 18.29
N SER A 28 3.38 15.02 19.21
CA SER A 28 4.12 16.24 18.99
C SER A 28 5.36 15.97 18.14
N HIS A 29 5.60 16.92 17.22
CA HIS A 29 6.90 17.22 16.64
C HIS A 29 8.06 16.88 17.59
N HIS A 30 9.15 16.35 17.04
CA HIS A 30 10.39 15.87 17.70
C HIS A 30 10.46 14.36 17.96
N SER A 31 10.50 13.57 16.89
CA SER A 31 11.49 12.49 16.85
C SER A 31 12.20 12.53 15.51
N ALA A 32 13.51 12.69 15.60
CA ALA A 32 14.40 12.98 14.51
C ALA A 32 14.41 11.80 13.52
N PHE A 33 13.81 12.00 12.35
CA PHE A 33 14.01 11.20 11.15
C PHE A 33 15.39 11.53 10.55
N LEU A 34 16.45 11.27 11.31
CA LEU A 34 17.83 11.23 10.79
C LEU A 34 17.98 9.86 10.12
N CYS A 35 18.41 9.69 8.87
CA CYS A 35 19.04 10.61 7.94
C CYS A 35 18.83 10.06 6.52
N ARG A 36 17.90 10.65 5.76
CA ARG A 36 17.96 10.64 4.29
C ARG A 36 17.64 12.02 3.78
N CYS A 37 18.51 12.98 4.08
CA CYS A 37 18.61 14.19 3.28
C CYS A 37 19.19 13.79 1.91
N SER A 38 18.33 13.36 0.97
CA SER A 38 18.67 13.54 -0.43
C SER A 38 18.91 15.04 -0.65
N PRO A 39 20.09 15.47 -1.14
CA PRO A 39 20.35 16.88 -1.38
C PRO A 39 19.35 17.38 -2.41
N LYS A 40 18.32 18.10 -1.97
CA LYS A 40 17.55 18.95 -2.87
C LYS A 40 18.49 20.09 -3.21
N SER A 41 18.91 20.16 -4.48
CA SER A 41 19.85 21.12 -5.08
C SER A 41 21.32 20.91 -4.72
N GLY A 42 22.09 20.37 -5.68
CA GLY A 42 23.44 20.79 -6.14
C GLY A 42 24.57 21.19 -5.18
N ALA A 43 24.40 21.16 -3.87
CA ALA A 43 25.42 21.54 -2.91
C ALA A 43 26.23 20.31 -2.51
N SER A 44 27.48 20.25 -2.98
CA SER A 44 28.49 19.34 -2.43
C SER A 44 28.77 19.80 -1.00
N TRP A 45 28.34 19.02 -0.01
CA TRP A 45 28.75 19.26 1.37
C TRP A 45 30.28 19.15 1.47
N PRO A 46 30.95 19.99 2.28
CA PRO A 46 32.41 20.01 2.41
C PRO A 46 32.98 18.79 3.16
N TRP A 47 32.13 17.92 3.72
CA TRP A 47 32.53 16.74 4.48
C TRP A 47 31.76 15.51 3.99
N PRO A 48 32.36 14.31 4.06
CA PRO A 48 31.66 13.07 3.76
C PRO A 48 30.46 12.91 4.72
N PRO A 49 29.37 12.25 4.26
CA PRO A 49 28.22 11.97 5.11
C PRO A 49 28.65 11.17 6.35
N PRO A 50 28.02 11.39 7.51
CA PRO A 50 28.35 10.62 8.70
C PRO A 50 28.09 9.13 8.47
N PRO A 51 28.98 8.25 8.97
CA PRO A 51 28.85 6.81 8.80
C PRO A 51 27.56 6.29 9.43
N CYS A 52 27.05 5.18 8.91
CA CYS A 52 25.83 4.58 9.44
C CYS A 52 26.09 4.04 10.85
N PRO A 53 25.14 4.14 11.80
CA PRO A 53 25.37 3.67 13.17
C PRO A 53 25.86 2.21 13.25
N LEU A 54 25.33 1.32 12.41
CA LEU A 54 25.77 -0.08 12.33
C LEU A 54 27.25 -0.21 11.90
N GLU A 55 27.70 0.64 10.98
CA GLU A 55 29.07 0.63 10.47
C GLU A 55 30.04 1.07 11.57
N VAL A 56 29.68 2.11 12.32
CA VAL A 56 30.43 2.57 13.50
C VAL A 56 30.51 1.48 14.57
N THR A 57 29.39 0.83 14.89
CA THR A 57 29.36 -0.28 15.86
C THR A 57 30.27 -1.45 15.43
N LYS A 58 30.24 -1.80 14.13
CA LYS A 58 31.09 -2.86 13.56
C LYS A 58 32.57 -2.50 13.56
N GLU A 59 32.91 -1.26 13.22
CA GLU A 59 34.29 -0.78 13.28
C GLU A 59 34.83 -0.79 14.71
N CYS A 60 34.02 -0.32 15.67
CA CYS A 60 34.35 -0.36 17.10
C CYS A 60 34.57 -1.78 17.63
N LEU A 61 33.87 -2.76 17.06
CA LEU A 61 34.00 -4.18 17.42
C LEU A 61 35.25 -4.79 16.76
N ALA A 62 35.50 -4.50 15.48
CA ALA A 62 36.70 -4.95 14.78
C ALA A 62 38.00 -4.45 15.43
N LEU A 63 38.02 -3.19 15.89
CA LEU A 63 39.14 -2.63 16.64
C LEU A 63 39.40 -3.37 17.96
N ARG A 64 38.33 -3.83 18.62
CA ARG A 64 38.41 -4.60 19.88
C ARG A 64 38.88 -6.03 19.65
N GLU A 65 38.43 -6.67 18.57
CA GLU A 65 38.86 -8.02 18.16
C GLU A 65 40.31 -8.05 17.69
N GLY A 66 40.86 -6.91 17.24
CA GLY A 66 42.26 -6.77 16.85
C GLY A 66 43.27 -6.79 18.00
N ARG A 67 42.83 -6.79 19.27
CA ARG A 67 43.71 -6.81 20.45
C ARG A 67 44.47 -8.14 20.54
N ARG A 68 45.76 -8.09 20.92
CA ARG A 68 46.66 -9.27 21.01
C ARG A 68 47.34 -9.33 22.38
N GLY A 69 47.67 -10.55 22.83
CA GLY A 69 48.46 -10.77 24.05
C GLY A 69 47.64 -10.61 25.34
N TYR A 70 48.22 -9.97 26.36
CA TYR A 70 47.63 -9.83 27.70
C TYR A 70 46.34 -8.96 27.74
N GLU A 71 46.07 -8.17 26.70
CA GLU A 71 44.87 -7.34 26.57
C GLU A 71 43.67 -8.05 25.93
N LEU A 72 43.75 -9.36 25.67
CA LEU A 72 42.62 -10.18 25.21
C LEU A 72 41.65 -10.45 26.37
N VAL A 73 41.08 -9.38 26.91
CA VAL A 73 40.07 -9.41 27.95
C VAL A 73 38.72 -9.19 27.28
N SER A 74 37.81 -10.15 27.47
CA SER A 74 36.41 -9.95 27.08
C SER A 74 35.80 -8.92 28.02
N ASP A 75 35.52 -7.74 27.47
CA ASP A 75 35.03 -6.60 28.23
C ASP A 75 33.51 -6.43 28.08
N PRO A 76 32.82 -5.84 29.06
CA PRO A 76 31.37 -5.65 29.00
C PRO A 76 30.93 -4.76 27.83
N VAL A 77 31.80 -3.89 27.31
CA VAL A 77 31.51 -3.02 26.17
C VAL A 77 31.48 -3.82 24.86
N GLU A 78 32.36 -4.80 24.70
CA GLU A 78 32.33 -5.73 23.56
C GLU A 78 30.99 -6.50 23.52
N ALA A 79 30.52 -6.98 24.67
CA ALA A 79 29.21 -7.64 24.77
C ALA A 79 28.04 -6.70 24.45
N GLN A 80 28.13 -5.43 24.86
CA GLN A 80 27.12 -4.43 24.54
C GLN A 80 27.11 -4.06 23.05
N LEU A 81 28.28 -3.91 22.42
CA LEU A 81 28.40 -3.60 20.99
C LEU A 81 27.87 -4.73 20.11
N LYS A 82 28.10 -6.00 20.48
CA LYS A 82 27.49 -7.15 19.80
C LYS A 82 25.97 -7.08 19.86
N ARG A 83 25.40 -6.82 21.05
CA ARG A 83 23.96 -6.66 21.22
C ARG A 83 23.41 -5.47 20.44
N GLU A 84 24.12 -4.35 20.41
CA GLU A 84 23.74 -3.17 19.65
C GLU A 84 23.72 -3.45 18.15
N ALA A 85 24.75 -4.11 17.61
CA ALA A 85 24.80 -4.49 16.21
C ALA A 85 23.63 -5.42 15.83
N GLU A 86 23.36 -6.46 16.63
CA GLU A 86 22.23 -7.37 16.45
C GLU A 86 20.88 -6.63 16.46
N LEU A 87 20.71 -5.69 17.40
CA LEU A 87 19.49 -4.89 17.50
C LEU A 87 19.30 -4.00 16.27
N ILE A 88 20.35 -3.28 15.85
CA ILE A 88 20.28 -2.39 14.69
C ILE A 88 19.97 -3.20 13.42
N GLU A 89 20.62 -4.34 13.21
CA GLU A 89 20.34 -5.23 12.08
C GLU A 89 18.92 -5.78 12.12
N GLY A 90 18.46 -6.22 13.30
CA GLY A 90 17.09 -6.71 13.48
C GLY A 90 16.04 -5.63 13.17
N VAL A 91 16.28 -4.39 13.59
CA VAL A 91 15.40 -3.24 13.28
C VAL A 91 15.43 -2.94 11.79
N GLN A 92 16.60 -2.90 11.15
CA GLN A 92 16.71 -2.68 9.70
C GLN A 92 15.93 -3.72 8.90
N GLN A 93 16.06 -5.01 9.26
CA GLN A 93 15.32 -6.09 8.60
C GLN A 93 13.81 -5.99 8.81
N ARG A 94 13.35 -5.55 10.00
CA ARG A 94 11.92 -5.32 10.26
C ARG A 94 11.38 -4.16 9.41
N LEU A 95 12.13 -3.06 9.33
CA LEU A 95 11.75 -1.91 8.50
C LEU A 95 11.72 -2.29 7.02
N GLN A 96 12.73 -3.02 6.54
CA GLN A 96 12.76 -3.47 5.15
C GLN A 96 11.55 -4.34 4.82
N ARG A 97 11.22 -5.33 5.66
CA ARG A 97 10.01 -6.15 5.47
C ARG A 97 8.73 -5.32 5.45
N SER A 98 8.61 -4.32 6.32
CA SER A 98 7.44 -3.43 6.34
C SER A 98 7.34 -2.61 5.05
N ILE A 99 8.47 -2.18 4.51
CA ILE A 99 8.54 -1.45 3.24
C ILE A 99 8.09 -2.37 2.09
N ASP A 100 8.61 -3.58 2.03
CA ASP A 100 8.28 -4.56 0.99
C ASP A 100 6.78 -4.89 1.01
N GLN A 101 6.23 -5.14 2.20
CA GLN A 101 4.78 -5.34 2.39
C GLN A 101 3.95 -4.14 1.93
N ALA A 102 4.38 -2.92 2.26
CA ALA A 102 3.67 -1.72 1.84
C ALA A 102 3.69 -1.55 0.31
N PHE A 103 4.80 -1.88 -0.35
CA PHE A 103 4.91 -1.85 -1.81
C PHE A 103 4.02 -2.90 -2.48
N GLU A 104 3.94 -4.11 -1.92
CA GLU A 104 3.04 -5.15 -2.41
C GLU A 104 1.57 -4.69 -2.33
N GLN A 105 1.17 -4.15 -1.17
CA GLN A 105 -0.17 -3.60 -0.99
C GLN A 105 -0.46 -2.45 -1.97
N LEU A 106 0.52 -1.58 -2.21
CA LEU A 106 0.41 -0.51 -3.20
C LEU A 106 0.18 -1.07 -4.61
N GLY A 107 0.92 -2.12 -4.99
CA GLY A 107 0.76 -2.79 -6.28
C GLY A 107 -0.64 -3.35 -6.47
N ILE A 108 -1.17 -4.05 -5.46
CA ILE A 108 -2.52 -4.61 -5.47
C ILE A 108 -3.56 -3.48 -5.62
N LEU A 109 -3.45 -2.41 -4.83
CA LEU A 109 -4.37 -1.29 -4.89
C LEU A 109 -4.34 -0.58 -6.25
N GLN A 110 -3.16 -0.45 -6.86
CA GLN A 110 -3.04 0.09 -8.20
C GLN A 110 -3.74 -0.80 -9.22
N GLU A 111 -3.56 -2.11 -9.16
CA GLU A 111 -4.23 -3.06 -10.06
C GLU A 111 -5.76 -2.97 -9.94
N VAL A 112 -6.29 -3.03 -8.72
CA VAL A 112 -7.73 -2.90 -8.46
C VAL A 112 -8.26 -1.58 -9.01
N ARG A 113 -7.52 -0.48 -8.85
CA ARG A 113 -7.90 0.83 -9.42
C ARG A 113 -7.99 0.78 -10.95
N HIS A 114 -7.04 0.15 -11.63
CA HIS A 114 -7.07 0.04 -13.09
C HIS A 114 -8.27 -0.79 -13.55
N GLN A 115 -8.54 -1.92 -12.89
CA GLN A 115 -9.71 -2.76 -13.18
C GLN A 115 -11.02 -1.98 -13.03
N LEU A 116 -11.21 -1.29 -11.90
CA LEU A 116 -12.40 -0.47 -11.67
C LEU A 116 -12.55 0.66 -12.69
N THR A 117 -11.44 1.27 -13.11
CA THR A 117 -11.47 2.32 -14.14
C THR A 117 -11.91 1.77 -15.49
N SER A 118 -11.40 0.60 -15.87
CA SER A 118 -11.83 -0.09 -17.09
C SER A 118 -13.31 -0.50 -17.03
N ASP A 119 -13.76 -1.04 -15.90
CA ASP A 119 -15.16 -1.42 -15.70
C ASP A 119 -16.10 -0.21 -15.79
N LEU A 120 -15.69 0.93 -15.23
CA LEU A 120 -16.44 2.18 -15.36
C LEU A 120 -16.52 2.63 -16.81
N GLN A 121 -15.41 2.59 -17.56
CA GLN A 121 -15.41 2.94 -18.99
C GLN A 121 -16.34 2.01 -19.79
N ASN A 122 -16.27 0.71 -19.54
CA ASN A 122 -17.14 -0.27 -20.20
C ASN A 122 -18.62 -0.03 -19.90
N LYS A 123 -18.96 0.29 -18.63
CA LYS A 123 -20.34 0.64 -18.23
C LYS A 123 -20.82 1.94 -18.88
N MET A 124 -19.93 2.93 -19.02
CA MET A 124 -20.25 4.18 -19.70
C MET A 124 -20.52 3.96 -21.19
N GLU A 125 -19.68 3.16 -21.86
CA GLU A 125 -19.88 2.80 -23.27
C GLU A 125 -21.17 2.01 -23.47
N ALA A 126 -21.44 1.01 -22.63
CA ALA A 126 -22.69 0.25 -22.69
C ALA A 126 -23.92 1.17 -22.51
N LEU A 127 -23.86 2.12 -21.58
CA LEU A 127 -24.92 3.10 -21.37
C LEU A 127 -25.09 4.04 -22.57
N ASP A 128 -23.99 4.47 -23.21
CA ASP A 128 -24.06 5.30 -24.42
C ASP A 128 -24.70 4.55 -25.59
N ILE A 129 -24.40 3.25 -25.73
CA ILE A 129 -25.05 2.36 -26.69
C ILE A 129 -26.55 2.24 -26.38
N ASP A 130 -26.91 1.95 -25.12
CA ASP A 130 -28.31 1.78 -24.71
C ASP A 130 -29.13 3.06 -24.92
N THR A 131 -28.55 4.22 -24.58
CA THR A 131 -29.19 5.53 -24.81
C THR A 131 -29.32 5.84 -26.29
N SER A 132 -28.30 5.52 -27.09
CA SER A 132 -28.36 5.60 -28.56
C SER A 132 -29.49 4.72 -29.10
N CYS A 133 -29.55 3.45 -28.69
CA CYS A 133 -30.61 2.51 -29.09
C CYS A 133 -32.01 3.00 -28.68
N LEU A 134 -32.16 3.57 -27.48
CA LEU A 134 -33.42 4.15 -27.02
C LEU A 134 -33.88 5.33 -27.88
N SER A 135 -32.92 6.14 -28.38
CA SER A 135 -33.22 7.28 -29.24
C SER A 135 -33.59 6.90 -30.69
N LEU A 136 -33.28 5.67 -31.13
CA LEU A 136 -33.60 5.20 -32.46
C LEU A 136 -35.11 4.94 -32.60
N THR A 137 -35.72 5.57 -33.60
CA THR A 137 -37.12 5.37 -34.01
C THR A 137 -37.15 4.79 -35.43
N ILE A 138 -38.25 4.17 -35.86
CA ILE A 138 -38.45 3.58 -37.22
C ILE A 138 -38.13 4.56 -38.38
N LYS A 139 -38.09 5.87 -38.11
CA LYS A 139 -37.77 6.92 -39.08
C LYS A 139 -36.31 7.42 -39.01
N SER A 140 -35.46 6.87 -38.14
CA SER A 140 -34.08 7.33 -38.01
C SER A 140 -33.27 6.94 -39.26
N PRO A 141 -32.40 7.82 -39.77
CA PRO A 141 -31.70 7.60 -41.04
C PRO A 141 -30.65 6.46 -40.98
N SER A 142 -30.28 6.02 -39.78
CA SER A 142 -29.23 5.02 -39.52
C SER A 142 -29.74 3.58 -39.50
N ILE A 143 -31.06 3.35 -39.53
CA ILE A 143 -31.64 2.00 -39.54
C ILE A 143 -31.99 1.58 -40.97
N SER A 144 -31.15 0.76 -41.59
CA SER A 144 -31.46 0.14 -42.88
C SER A 144 -32.43 -1.02 -42.67
N LEU A 145 -33.73 -0.77 -42.83
CA LEU A 145 -34.74 -1.83 -42.81
C LEU A 145 -34.64 -2.63 -44.11
N LYS A 146 -34.00 -3.81 -44.06
CA LYS A 146 -34.00 -4.72 -45.22
C LYS A 146 -35.42 -5.23 -45.45
N THR A 147 -35.94 -5.00 -46.64
CA THR A 147 -37.20 -5.59 -47.09
C THR A 147 -37.00 -7.10 -47.19
N ASN A 148 -37.60 -7.86 -46.27
CA ASN A 148 -37.57 -9.33 -46.16
C ASN A 148 -36.34 -9.93 -45.42
N PRO A 149 -36.26 -9.81 -44.08
CA PRO A 149 -35.10 -10.28 -43.28
C PRO A 149 -34.95 -11.81 -43.22
N THR A 150 -35.99 -12.55 -43.57
CA THR A 150 -36.02 -14.03 -43.54
C THR A 150 -35.76 -14.67 -44.90
N ARG A 151 -35.42 -13.90 -45.94
CA ARG A 151 -35.14 -14.46 -47.26
C ARG A 151 -33.76 -15.15 -47.28
N ILE A 152 -33.76 -16.47 -47.31
CA ILE A 152 -32.57 -17.28 -47.61
C ILE A 152 -32.42 -17.31 -49.14
N PRO A 153 -31.33 -16.80 -49.73
CA PRO A 153 -31.13 -16.88 -51.17
C PRO A 153 -30.89 -18.35 -51.57
N SER A 154 -31.67 -18.85 -52.52
CA SER A 154 -31.43 -20.14 -53.17
C SER A 154 -30.21 -19.99 -54.10
N GLY A 155 -29.21 -20.85 -53.90
CA GLY A 155 -27.97 -20.90 -54.66
C GLY A 155 -28.11 -21.41 -56.09
#